data_AF-A0A524IW39-F1
#
_entry.id   AF-A0A524IW39-F1
#
_cell.length_a   1.000
_cell.length_b   1.000
_cell.length_c   1.000
_cell.angle_alpha   90.00
_cell.angle_beta   90.00
_cell.angle_gamma   90.00
#
_symmetry.space_group_name_H-M   'P 1'
#
loop_
_entity.id
_entity.type
_entity.pdbx_description
1 polymer ?
#
loop_
_entity_poly.entity_id
_entity_poly.type
_entity_poly.pdbx_seq_one_letter_code
_entity_poly.pdbx_strand_id
1 'polypeptide(L)'
;MSARDKSTQELLRSPKAGATEAAERDRAVRRIALFLHTSVRAVDGNLPGSLLTVLCRIPESTPLRRSQDHTIMNDVRLLFDEIEEDDQRLPRLKFLVEAASFRARM
;
A
#
# COMPACT_ATOMS: atom_id res chain seq x y z
N MET A 1 -35.70 -23.70 7.19
CA MET A 1 -34.51 -23.03 6.61
C MET A 1 -34.64 -21.55 6.88
N SER A 2 -33.79 -21.02 7.77
CA SER A 2 -33.97 -19.73 8.43
C SER A 2 -33.62 -18.57 7.52
N ALA A 3 -34.59 -17.69 7.22
CA ALA A 3 -34.37 -16.43 6.52
C ALA A 3 -33.66 -15.36 7.39
N ARG A 4 -33.25 -15.71 8.62
CA ARG A 4 -32.59 -14.79 9.57
C ARG A 4 -31.07 -14.75 9.49
N ASP A 5 -30.43 -15.63 8.71
CA ASP A 5 -28.96 -15.66 8.65
C ASP A 5 -28.34 -14.73 7.60
N LYS A 6 -29.13 -14.21 6.65
CA LYS A 6 -28.61 -13.26 5.63
C LYS A 6 -28.57 -11.81 6.12
N SER A 7 -29.52 -11.38 6.96
CA SER A 7 -29.57 -9.99 7.44
C SER A 7 -28.45 -9.63 8.42
N THR A 8 -27.85 -10.59 9.11
CA THR A 8 -26.82 -10.32 10.14
C THR A 8 -25.44 -10.11 9.53
N GLN A 9 -25.18 -10.64 8.32
CA GLN A 9 -23.88 -10.48 7.66
C GLN A 9 -23.71 -9.14 6.94
N GLU A 10 -24.79 -8.47 6.52
CA GLU A 10 -24.68 -7.13 5.91
C GLU A 10 -24.52 -6.00 6.93
N LEU A 11 -24.93 -6.21 8.19
CA LEU A 11 -24.83 -5.21 9.26
C LEU A 11 -23.44 -5.14 9.94
N LEU A 12 -22.54 -6.08 9.65
CA LEU A 12 -21.18 -6.13 10.22
C LEU A 12 -20.12 -5.42 9.37
N ARG A 13 -20.48 -4.80 8.25
CA ARG A 13 -19.66 -3.74 7.64
C ARG A 13 -19.80 -2.48 8.48
N SER A 14 -19.17 -2.51 9.66
CA SER A 14 -19.14 -1.38 10.57
C SER A 14 -18.59 -0.15 9.84
N PRO A 15 -19.28 1.00 9.80
CA PRO A 15 -18.77 2.22 9.17
C PRO A 15 -17.43 2.70 9.76
N LYS A 16 -17.06 2.20 10.94
CA LYS A 16 -15.75 2.41 11.55
C LYS A 16 -14.59 1.75 10.76
N ALA A 17 -14.79 0.59 10.14
CA ALA A 17 -13.73 -0.10 9.39
C ALA A 17 -13.35 0.68 8.12
N GLY A 18 -14.35 1.16 7.37
CA GLY A 18 -14.09 1.99 6.18
C GLY A 18 -13.50 3.37 6.51
N ALA A 19 -13.86 3.96 7.65
CA ALA A 19 -13.28 5.23 8.11
C ALA A 19 -11.81 5.07 8.56
N THR A 20 -11.45 3.92 9.15
CA THR A 20 -10.05 3.62 9.50
C THR A 20 -9.21 3.32 8.27
N GLU A 21 -9.74 2.56 7.30
CA GLU A 21 -9.05 2.25 6.05
C GLU A 21 -8.76 3.52 5.23
N ALA A 22 -9.75 4.41 5.06
CA ALA A 22 -9.56 5.67 4.35
C ALA A 22 -8.52 6.58 5.02
N ALA A 23 -8.49 6.61 6.36
CA ALA A 23 -7.52 7.39 7.12
C ALA A 23 -6.10 6.78 7.05
N GLU A 24 -5.99 5.45 7.02
CA GLU A 24 -4.72 4.75 6.84
C GLU A 24 -4.15 4.97 5.44
N ARG A 25 -5.01 4.89 4.41
CA ARG A 25 -4.66 5.24 3.04
C ARG A 25 -4.16 6.68 2.93
N ASP A 26 -4.91 7.67 3.43
CA ASP A 26 -4.50 9.08 3.37
C ASP A 26 -3.13 9.31 4.03
N ARG A 27 -2.88 8.66 5.17
CA ARG A 27 -1.57 8.70 5.83
C ARG A 27 -0.47 8.07 4.98
N ALA A 28 -0.73 6.91 4.38
CA ALA A 28 0.23 6.23 3.50
C ALA A 28 0.58 7.08 2.28
N VAL A 29 -0.42 7.64 1.60
CA VAL A 29 -0.22 8.51 0.44
C VAL A 29 0.59 9.76 0.83
N ARG A 30 0.29 10.40 1.97
CA ARG A 30 1.08 11.54 2.47
C ARG A 30 2.53 11.18 2.76
N ARG A 31 2.79 10.02 3.37
CA ARG A 31 4.16 9.54 3.65
C ARG A 31 4.92 9.23 2.37
N ILE A 32 4.29 8.59 1.38
CA ILE A 32 4.89 8.36 0.07
C ILE A 32 5.18 9.67 -0.64
N ALA A 33 4.26 10.62 -0.62
CA ALA A 33 4.46 11.95 -1.22
C ALA A 33 5.67 12.65 -0.59
N LEU A 34 5.79 12.61 0.74
CA LEU A 34 6.94 13.16 1.47
C LEU A 34 8.25 12.45 1.09
N PHE A 35 8.26 11.11 1.06
CA PHE A 35 9.43 10.31 0.69
C PHE A 35 9.89 10.57 -0.75
N LEU A 36 8.94 10.80 -1.66
CA LEU A 36 9.24 11.09 -3.06
C LEU A 36 9.58 12.55 -3.33
N HIS A 37 9.35 13.45 -2.36
CA HIS A 37 9.39 14.90 -2.53
C HIS A 37 8.42 15.40 -3.61
N THR A 38 7.18 14.89 -3.58
CA THR A 38 6.11 15.24 -4.53
C THR A 38 4.81 15.60 -3.80
N SER A 39 3.77 15.97 -4.54
CA SER A 39 2.45 16.27 -3.98
C SER A 39 1.59 15.01 -3.82
N VAL A 40 0.68 15.02 -2.84
CA VAL A 40 -0.35 13.98 -2.66
C VAL A 40 -1.13 13.76 -3.96
N ARG A 41 -1.52 14.84 -4.64
CA ARG A 41 -2.23 14.79 -5.93
C ARG A 41 -1.45 14.05 -7.02
N ALA A 42 -0.12 14.18 -7.05
CA ALA A 42 0.71 13.46 -8.00
C ALA A 42 0.78 11.96 -7.69
N VAL A 43 0.76 11.59 -6.40
CA VAL A 43 0.70 10.19 -5.97
C VAL A 43 -0.66 9.57 -6.33
N ASP A 44 -1.76 10.22 -5.95
CA ASP A 44 -3.12 9.73 -6.27
C ASP A 44 -3.35 9.66 -7.80
N GLY A 45 -2.83 10.61 -8.57
CA GLY A 45 -2.96 10.63 -10.03
C GLY A 45 -2.13 9.58 -10.77
N ASN A 46 -1.16 8.92 -10.11
CA ASN A 46 -0.35 7.86 -10.68
C ASN A 46 0.23 6.96 -9.58
N LEU A 47 -0.66 6.25 -8.88
CA LEU A 47 -0.27 5.41 -7.76
C LEU A 47 0.74 4.33 -8.16
N PRO A 48 0.54 3.53 -9.23
CA PRO A 48 1.46 2.45 -9.55
C PRO A 48 2.85 2.96 -9.97
N GLY A 49 2.92 4.10 -10.66
CA GLY A 49 4.19 4.76 -11.00
C GLY A 49 4.91 5.31 -9.76
N SER A 50 4.16 5.85 -8.80
CA SER A 50 4.70 6.35 -7.54
C SER A 50 5.26 5.21 -6.69
N LEU A 51 4.53 4.10 -6.55
CA LEU A 51 5.02 2.91 -5.84
C LEU A 51 6.27 2.32 -6.50
N LEU A 52 6.31 2.28 -7.83
CA LEU A 52 7.50 1.83 -8.56
C LEU A 52 8.71 2.72 -8.26
N THR A 53 8.51 4.04 -8.22
CA THR A 53 9.57 5.00 -7.89
C THR A 53 10.08 4.81 -6.45
N VAL A 54 9.19 4.56 -5.48
CA VAL A 54 9.59 4.24 -4.10
C VAL A 54 10.46 2.99 -4.08
N LEU A 55 9.99 1.91 -4.69
CA LEU A 55 10.68 0.62 -4.69
C LEU A 55 12.05 0.68 -5.40
N CYS A 56 12.19 1.51 -6.43
CA CYS A 56 13.48 1.77 -7.08
C CYS A 56 14.42 2.65 -6.25
N ARG A 57 13.90 3.50 -5.36
CA ARG A 57 14.71 4.38 -4.49
C ARG A 57 15.25 3.68 -3.25
N ILE A 58 14.61 2.61 -2.80
CA ILE A 58 15.08 1.80 -1.66
C ILE A 58 16.24 0.93 -2.15
N PRO A 59 17.51 1.27 -1.86
CA PRO A 59 18.66 0.64 -2.50
C PRO A 59 18.69 -0.87 -2.20
N GLU A 60 18.97 -1.69 -3.22
CA GLU A 60 19.03 -3.16 -3.11
C GLU A 60 19.98 -3.64 -1.99
N SER A 61 21.03 -2.86 -1.74
CA SER A 61 22.13 -3.16 -0.82
C SER A 61 21.94 -2.67 0.63
N THR A 62 20.89 -1.92 0.93
CA THR A 62 20.68 -1.38 2.29
C THR A 62 19.71 -2.29 3.04
N PRO A 63 20.12 -2.97 4.13
CA PRO A 63 19.15 -3.65 4.98
C PRO A 63 18.20 -2.58 5.51
N LEU A 64 16.90 -2.87 5.57
CA LEU A 64 15.84 -1.94 6.00
C LEU A 64 15.92 -1.64 7.52
N ARG A 65 17.11 -1.39 8.08
CA ARG A 65 17.36 -1.27 9.53
C ARG A 65 16.75 -0.01 10.13
N ARG A 66 16.33 0.94 9.29
CA ARG A 66 15.67 2.17 9.75
C ARG A 66 14.17 1.91 9.86
N SER A 67 13.60 2.28 11.00
CA SER A 67 12.15 2.23 11.24
C SER A 67 11.34 2.94 10.15
N GLN A 68 11.92 3.97 9.53
CA GLN A 68 11.36 4.68 8.40
C GLN A 68 11.16 3.79 7.17
N ASP A 69 12.13 2.95 6.82
CA ASP A 69 12.04 2.12 5.61
C ASP A 69 10.99 1.01 5.78
N HIS A 70 10.87 0.44 6.99
CA HIS A 70 9.77 -0.48 7.34
C HIS A 70 8.41 0.20 7.22
N THR A 71 8.31 1.45 7.68
CA THR A 71 7.07 2.22 7.59
C THR A 71 6.66 2.45 6.14
N ILE A 72 7.61 2.89 5.31
CA ILE A 72 7.38 3.10 3.87
C ILE A 72 7.02 1.78 3.18
N MET A 73 7.65 0.66 3.53
CA MET A 73 7.28 -0.64 2.95
C MET A 73 5.88 -1.10 3.36
N ASN A 74 5.43 -0.79 4.57
CA ASN A 74 4.05 -1.06 4.97
C ASN A 74 3.05 -0.18 4.19
N ASP A 75 3.38 1.10 3.96
CA ASP A 75 2.59 1.99 3.12
C ASP A 75 2.51 1.49 1.67
N VAL A 76 3.63 1.03 1.11
CA VAL A 76 3.67 0.43 -0.23
C VAL A 76 2.77 -0.80 -0.31
N ARG A 77 2.80 -1.69 0.69
CA ARG A 77 1.94 -2.89 0.71
C ARG A 77 0.46 -2.52 0.80
N LEU A 78 0.10 -1.59 1.69
CA LEU A 78 -1.28 -1.13 1.83
C LEU A 78 -1.82 -0.60 0.50
N LEU A 79 -1.04 0.24 -0.18
CA LEU A 79 -1.45 0.87 -1.43
C LEU A 79 -1.31 -0.04 -2.66
N PHE A 80 -0.52 -1.10 -2.56
CA PHE A 80 -0.33 -2.06 -3.64
C PHE A 80 -1.62 -2.83 -3.95
N ASP A 81 -2.43 -3.12 -2.92
CA ASP A 81 -3.71 -3.80 -3.05
C ASP A 81 -4.77 -2.95 -3.79
N GLU A 82 -4.52 -1.64 -3.99
CA GLU A 82 -5.40 -0.74 -4.76
C GLU A 82 -5.07 -0.72 -6.26
N ILE A 83 -3.98 -1.37 -6.70
CA ILE A 83 -3.59 -1.37 -8.11
C ILE A 83 -4.50 -2.31 -8.90
N GLU A 84 -5.08 -1.79 -9.99
CA GLU A 84 -5.90 -2.56 -10.92
C GLU A 84 -5.11 -3.75 -11.51
N GLU A 85 -5.76 -4.91 -11.63
CA GLU A 85 -5.11 -6.15 -12.05
C GLU A 85 -4.55 -6.10 -13.49
N ASP A 86 -5.11 -5.23 -14.33
CA ASP A 86 -4.71 -5.02 -15.72
C ASP A 86 -3.60 -3.95 -15.88
N ASP A 87 -3.14 -3.31 -14.79
CA ASP A 87 -2.01 -2.41 -14.86
C ASP A 87 -0.75 -3.17 -15.31
N GLN A 88 -0.22 -2.80 -16.47
CA GLN A 88 0.96 -3.39 -17.08
C GLN A 88 2.22 -3.39 -16.18
N ARG A 89 2.27 -2.55 -15.14
CA ARG A 89 3.39 -2.44 -14.19
C ARG A 89 3.26 -3.42 -13.03
N LEU A 90 2.09 -4.02 -12.82
CA LEU A 90 1.80 -4.91 -11.70
C LEU A 90 2.79 -6.07 -11.58
N PRO A 91 3.21 -6.78 -12.65
CA PRO A 91 4.19 -7.86 -12.53
C PRO A 91 5.54 -7.37 -11.98
N ARG A 92 5.99 -6.19 -12.41
CA ARG A 92 7.25 -5.60 -11.93
C ARG A 92 7.14 -5.16 -10.47
N LEU A 93 6.00 -4.57 -10.10
CA LEU A 93 5.73 -4.16 -8.73
C LEU A 93 5.69 -5.36 -7.78
N LYS A 94 5.01 -6.46 -8.15
CA LYS A 94 4.99 -7.71 -7.37
C LYS A 94 6.41 -8.20 -7.07
N PHE A 95 7.24 -8.33 -8.12
CA PHE A 95 8.63 -8.74 -7.98
C PHE A 95 9.41 -7.86 -6.99
N LEU A 96 9.27 -6.54 -7.09
CA LEU A 96 10.00 -5.60 -6.24
C LEU A 96 9.50 -5.60 -4.78
N VAL A 97 8.19 -5.73 -4.55
CA VAL A 97 7.60 -5.84 -3.21
C VAL A 97 8.04 -7.14 -2.53
N GLU A 98 8.08 -8.25 -3.25
CA GLU A 98 8.59 -9.53 -2.75
C GLU A 98 10.07 -9.44 -2.40
N ALA A 99 10.89 -8.88 -3.30
CA ALA A 99 12.33 -8.69 -3.07
C ALA A 99 12.60 -7.79 -1.86
N ALA A 100 11.83 -6.71 -1.67
CA ALA A 100 11.93 -5.86 -0.49
C ALA A 100 11.47 -6.58 0.79
N SER A 101 10.44 -7.42 0.70
CA SER A 101 9.93 -8.21 1.82
C SER A 101 10.91 -9.26 2.30
N PHE A 102 11.64 -9.92 1.40
CA PHE A 102 12.71 -10.86 1.73
C PHE A 102 13.83 -10.16 2.50
N ARG A 103 14.26 -8.98 2.04
CA ARG A 103 15.30 -8.16 2.69
C ARG A 103 14.92 -7.66 4.08
N ALA A 104 13.62 -7.46 4.36
CA ALA A 104 13.14 -7.07 5.69
C ALA A 104 13.25 -8.17 6.75
N ARG A 105 13.50 -9.42 6.34
CA ARG A 105 13.54 -10.61 7.23
C ARG A 105 14.98 -11.08 7.54
N MET A 106 15.99 -10.49 6.88
CA MET A 106 17.42 -10.77 7.11
C MET A 106 18.01 -9.78 8.11
#